data_AF-A0A961RU31-F1
#
_entry.id   AF-A0A961RU31-F1
#
_cell.length_a   1.000
_cell.length_b   1.000
_cell.length_c   1.000
_cell.angle_alpha   90.00
_cell.angle_beta   90.00
_cell.angle_gamma   90.00
#
_symmetry.space_group_name_H-M   'P 1'
#
loop_
_entity.id
_entity.type
_entity.pdbx_description
1 polymer ?
#
loop_
_entity_poly.entity_id
_entity_poly.type
_entity_poly.pdbx_seq_one_letter_code
_entity_poly.pdbx_strand_id
1 'polypeptide(L)' 'MNDKITGIIIAIFLTIASGVAALAHEYKLGNLEIIHPHARATAPGAPVSGGYMVIRNTGSEADRLIAGSADF' A
#
# COMPACT_ATOMS: atom_id res chain seq x y z
N MET A 1 -4.72 -10.77 41.27
CA MET A 1 -3.79 -9.67 40.86
C MET A 1 -3.27 -9.90 39.43
N ASN A 2 -3.04 -11.15 39.02
CA ASN A 2 -2.53 -11.51 37.69
C ASN A 2 -3.51 -11.27 36.53
N ASP A 3 -4.83 -11.42 36.73
CA ASP A 3 -5.79 -11.35 35.62
C ASP A 3 -5.87 -9.95 34.99
N LYS A 4 -5.70 -8.91 35.82
CA LYS A 4 -5.66 -7.51 35.35
C LYS A 4 -4.39 -7.21 34.57
N ILE A 5 -3.25 -7.77 35.00
CA ILE A 5 -1.95 -7.60 34.34
C ILE A 5 -1.97 -8.33 32.99
N THR A 6 -2.50 -9.55 32.94
CA THR A 6 -2.69 -10.31 31.70
C THR A 6 -3.61 -9.57 30.72
N GLY A 7 -4.71 -8.99 31.20
CA GLY A 7 -5.62 -8.18 30.37
C GLY A 7 -4.95 -6.93 29.77
N ILE A 8 -4.11 -6.23 30.55
CA ILE A 8 -3.35 -5.07 30.08
C ILE A 8 -2.32 -5.48 29.01
N ILE A 9 -1.62 -6.59 29.19
CA ILE A 9 -0.64 -7.09 28.20
C ILE A 9 -1.32 -7.45 26.88
N ILE A 10 -2.49 -8.09 26.92
CA ILE A 10 -3.28 -8.42 25.72
C ILE A 10 -3.74 -7.15 25.00
N ALA A 11 -4.23 -6.15 25.73
CA ALA A 11 -4.67 -4.88 25.15
C ALA A 11 -3.52 -4.12 24.45
N ILE A 12 -2.33 -4.11 25.07
CA ILE A 12 -1.13 -3.52 24.48
C ILE A 12 -0.72 -4.27 23.20
N PHE A 13 -0.71 -5.61 23.24
CA PHE A 13 -0.36 -6.43 22.08
C PHE A 13 -1.32 -6.22 20.90
N LEU A 14 -2.63 -6.17 21.16
CA LEU A 14 -3.64 -5.89 20.14
C LEU A 14 -3.49 -4.48 19.54
N THR A 15 -3.17 -3.48 20.35
CA THR A 15 -2.96 -2.10 19.89
C THR A 15 -1.74 -2.01 18.97
N ILE A 16 -0.64 -2.68 19.30
CA ILE A 16 0.58 -2.69 18.47
C ILE A 16 0.35 -3.48 17.17
N ALA A 17 -0.31 -4.64 17.23
CA ALA A 17 -0.59 -5.47 16.06
C ALA A 17 -1.48 -4.75 15.03
N SER A 18 -2.41 -3.90 15.49
CA SER A 18 -3.30 -3.11 14.63
C SER A 18 -2.55 -2.08 13.78
N GLY A 19 -1.38 -1.61 14.22
CA GLY A 19 -0.58 -0.61 13.51
C GLY A 19 0.25 -1.16 12.34
N VAL A 20 0.46 -2.49 12.27
CA VAL A 20 1.35 -3.11 11.27
C VAL A 20 0.64 -3.36 9.93
N ALA A 21 -0.69 -3.50 9.94
CA ALA A 21 -1.48 -3.83 8.75
C ALA A 21 -1.66 -2.67 7.76
N ALA A 22 -1.27 -1.44 8.12
CA ALA A 22 -1.57 -0.23 7.34
C ALA A 22 -0.40 0.28 6.47
N LEU A 23 0.71 -0.45 6.36
CA LEU A 23 1.97 0.06 5.78
C LEU A 23 2.37 -0.59 4.45
N ALA A 24 1.65 -1.62 3.99
CA ALA A 24 1.86 -2.21 2.66
C ALA A 24 0.87 -1.58 1.67
N HIS A 25 1.32 -0.61 0.87
CA HIS A 25 0.52 0.01 -0.19
C HIS A 25 0.42 -0.94 -1.40
N GLU A 26 -0.23 -2.07 -1.19
CA GLU A 26 -0.53 -3.06 -2.22
C GLU A 26 -2.03 -3.02 -2.53
N TYR A 27 -2.37 -2.90 -3.81
CA TYR A 27 -3.75 -2.95 -4.30
C TYR A 27 -3.91 -4.20 -5.16
N LYS A 28 -5.01 -4.92 -4.98
CA LYS A 28 -5.33 -6.12 -5.77
C LYS A 28 -6.58 -5.92 -6.60
N LEU A 29 -6.52 -6.33 -7.86
CA LEU A 29 -7.64 -6.39 -8.78
C LEU A 29 -7.59 -7.72 -9.54
N GLY A 30 -8.41 -8.68 -9.15
CA GLY A 30 -8.32 -10.04 -9.70
C GLY A 30 -6.92 -10.62 -9.51
N ASN A 31 -6.27 -10.99 -10.60
CA ASN A 31 -4.90 -11.54 -10.63
C ASN A 31 -3.79 -10.47 -10.74
N LEU A 32 -4.16 -9.18 -10.75
CA LEU A 32 -3.21 -8.07 -10.78
C LEU A 32 -2.92 -7.56 -9.37
N GLU A 33 -1.65 -7.34 -9.09
CA GLU A 33 -1.17 -6.69 -7.88
C GLU A 33 -0.39 -5.42 -8.24
N ILE A 34 -0.81 -4.29 -7.68
CA ILE A 34 -0.22 -2.98 -7.88
C ILE A 34 0.51 -2.61 -6.59
N ILE A 35 1.83 -2.59 -6.65
CA ILE A 35 2.70 -2.56 -5.48
C ILE A 35 3.42 -1.22 -5.41
N HIS A 36 3.30 -0.56 -4.26
CA HIS A 36 3.98 0.69 -3.90
C HIS A 36 3.90 1.78 -4.99
N PRO A 37 2.68 2.18 -5.42
CA PRO A 37 2.57 3.31 -6.33
C PRO A 37 3.05 4.59 -5.65
N HIS A 38 3.97 5.30 -6.30
CA HIS A 38 4.58 6.51 -5.79
C HIS A 38 4.77 7.52 -6.91
N ALA A 39 4.22 8.72 -6.74
CA ALA A 39 4.48 9.85 -7.62
C ALA A 39 5.33 10.90 -6.89
N ARG A 40 6.30 11.49 -7.58
CA ARG A 40 7.06 12.62 -7.04
C ARG A 40 6.32 13.91 -7.32
N ALA A 41 6.30 14.81 -6.34
CA ALA A 41 5.85 16.19 -6.56
C ALA A 41 6.70 16.84 -7.66
N THR A 42 6.04 17.55 -8.58
CA THR A 42 6.70 18.27 -9.67
C THR A 42 7.56 19.40 -9.12
N ALA A 43 8.80 19.50 -9.57
CA ALA A 43 9.70 20.59 -9.15
C ALA A 43 9.17 21.95 -9.63
N PRO A 44 9.42 23.06 -8.91
CA PRO A 44 8.98 24.39 -9.33
C PRO A 44 9.46 24.72 -10.75
N GLY A 45 8.52 25.06 -11.64
CA GLY A 45 8.81 25.39 -13.05
C GLY A 45 9.05 24.19 -13.97
N ALA A 46 9.05 22.95 -13.46
CA ALA A 46 9.13 21.76 -14.30
C ALA A 46 7.76 21.42 -14.91
N PRO A 47 7.68 21.07 -16.20
CA PRO A 47 6.39 20.77 -16.84
C PRO A 47 5.87 19.36 -16.54
N VAL A 48 6.72 18.45 -16.05
CA VAL A 48 6.38 17.04 -15.79
C VAL A 48 7.15 16.48 -14.59
N SER A 49 6.63 15.39 -14.01
CA SER A 49 7.27 14.60 -12.96
C SER A 49 7.16 13.09 -13.26
N GLY A 50 7.84 12.27 -12.46
CA GLY A 50 7.82 10.81 -12.56
C GLY A 50 6.92 10.15 -11.52
N GLY A 51 6.16 9.15 -11.97
CA GLY A 51 5.47 8.18 -11.12
C GLY A 51 6.00 6.78 -11.38
N TYR A 52 6.08 5.98 -10.32
CA TYR A 52 6.63 4.61 -10.35
C TYR A 52 5.71 3.68 -9.57
N MET A 53 5.53 2.46 -10.06
CA MET A 53 4.85 1.38 -9.37
C MET A 53 5.33 0.06 -9.96
N VAL A 54 5.08 -1.04 -9.25
CA VAL A 54 5.22 -2.38 -9.82
C VAL A 54 3.82 -2.94 -10.09
N ILE A 55 3.60 -3.46 -11.30
CA ILE A 55 2.40 -4.21 -11.65
C ILE A 55 2.81 -5.67 -11.84
N ARG A 56 2.32 -6.55 -10.98
CA ARG A 56 2.54 -7.99 -11.06
C ARG A 56 1.26 -8.68 -11.54
N ASN A 57 1.33 -9.33 -12.69
CA ASN A 57 0.26 -10.21 -13.17
C ASN A 57 0.57 -11.65 -12.72
N THR A 58 -0.32 -12.21 -11.90
CA THR A 58 -0.23 -13.58 -11.37
C THR A 58 -1.14 -14.57 -12.12
N GLY A 59 -1.86 -14.10 -13.15
CA GLY A 59 -2.76 -14.89 -13.97
C GLY A 59 -2.07 -15.58 -15.15
N SER A 60 -2.83 -16.43 -15.84
CA SER A 60 -2.37 -17.16 -17.04
C SER A 60 -2.56 -16.38 -18.34
N GLU A 61 -3.32 -15.28 -18.32
CA GLU A 61 -3.61 -14.45 -19.48
C GLU A 61 -2.77 -13.17 -19.45
N ALA A 62 -2.34 -12.70 -20.62
CA ALA A 62 -1.61 -11.44 -20.75
C ALA A 62 -2.54 -10.25 -20.50
N ASP A 63 -1.99 -9.21 -19.87
CA ASP A 63 -2.71 -7.98 -19.56
C ASP A 63 -1.92 -6.75 -20.02
N ARG A 64 -2.57 -5.60 -20.09
CA ARG A 64 -1.99 -4.33 -20.55
C ARG A 64 -2.47 -3.16 -19.72
N LEU A 65 -1.51 -2.44 -19.12
CA LEU A 65 -1.76 -1.09 -18.62
C LEU A 65 -2.00 -0.15 -19.80
N ILE A 66 -3.20 0.39 -19.92
CA ILE A 66 -3.58 1.30 -21.02
C ILE A 66 -3.52 2.78 -20.64
N ALA A 67 -3.75 3.13 -19.37
CA ALA A 67 -3.79 4.51 -18.88
C ALA A 67 -3.66 4.57 -17.35
N GLY A 68 -3.41 5.76 -16.83
CA GLY A 68 -3.50 6.10 -15.40
C GLY A 68 -3.83 7.58 -15.24
N SER A 69 -4.42 7.94 -14.10
CA SER A 69 -4.79 9.33 -13.75
C SER A 69 -4.52 9.63 -12.28
N ALA A 70 -4.25 10.89 -11.99
CA ALA A 70 -4.13 11.42 -10.63
C ALA A 70 -4.64 12.87 -10.60
N ASP A 71 -5.16 13.31 -9.46
CA ASP A 71 -5.87 14.59 -9.35
C ASP A 71 -4.95 15.82 -9.13
N PHE A 72 -3.63 15.61 -9.04
CA PHE A 72 -2.65 16.65 -8.70
C PHE A 72 -1.83 17.14 -9.89
#